data_AF-A0A5C7VJ78-F1
#
_entry.id   AF-A0A5C7VJ78-F1
#
_cell.length_a   1.000
_cell.length_b   1.000
_cell.length_c   1.000
_cell.angle_alpha   90.00
_cell.angle_beta   90.00
_cell.angle_gamma   90.00
#
_symmetry.space_group_name_H-M   'P 1'
#
loop_
_entity.id
_entity.type
_entity.pdbx_description
1 polymer ?
#
loop_
_entity_poly.entity_id
_entity_poly.type
_entity_poly.pdbx_seq_one_letter_code
_entity_poly.pdbx_strand_id
1 'polypeptide(L)'
;MTFKIVVGGTDGVIRELENTSKIPQQVVRDLAQFVFNRARAGAGRHIKTGALESSTYIRKITDGLQVGHDANRAPHALFVHFGTKPHAISPKNKKILRWASNGRFIFARKVNHPGYEGDPWLFNAVDEANARFDEIATASIKKVGK
;
A
#
# COMPACT_ATOMS: atom_id res chain seq x y z
N MET A 1 -34.39 49.34 -6.88
CA MET A 1 -35.30 48.23 -6.53
C MET A 1 -34.60 46.94 -6.90
N THR A 2 -34.40 46.04 -5.94
CA THR A 2 -33.72 44.75 -6.17
C THR A 2 -34.79 43.67 -6.20
N PHE A 3 -35.02 43.07 -7.37
CA PHE A 3 -35.94 41.94 -7.50
C PHE A 3 -35.19 40.66 -7.19
N LYS A 4 -35.72 39.86 -6.26
CA LYS A 4 -35.19 38.54 -5.91
C LYS A 4 -36.09 37.49 -6.52
N ILE A 5 -35.59 36.77 -7.52
CA ILE A 5 -36.29 35.63 -8.11
C ILE A 5 -35.91 34.41 -7.27
N VAL A 6 -36.90 33.74 -6.68
CA VAL A 6 -36.73 32.50 -5.91
C VAL A 6 -37.37 31.39 -6.72
N VAL A 7 -36.57 30.40 -7.13
CA VAL A 7 -37.08 29.19 -7.80
C VAL A 7 -37.41 28.17 -6.71
N GLY A 8 -38.68 27.79 -6.57
CA GLY A 8 -39.12 26.76 -5.62
C GLY A 8 -38.90 25.35 -6.17
N GLY A 9 -38.66 24.37 -5.30
CA GLY A 9 -38.50 22.96 -5.67
C GLY A 9 -37.09 22.54 -6.12
N THR A 10 -36.12 23.46 -6.10
CA THR A 10 -34.72 23.18 -6.49
C THR A 10 -33.89 22.51 -5.39
N ASP A 11 -34.37 22.47 -4.15
CA ASP A 11 -33.61 21.95 -3.01
C ASP A 11 -33.17 20.49 -3.21
N GLY A 12 -34.03 19.67 -3.84
CA GLY A 12 -33.69 18.30 -4.20
C GLY A 12 -32.60 18.21 -5.28
N VAL A 13 -32.65 19.09 -6.28
CA VAL A 13 -31.65 19.16 -7.36
C VAL A 13 -30.31 19.65 -6.81
N ILE A 14 -30.30 20.68 -5.96
CA ILE A 14 -29.10 21.21 -5.31
C ILE A 14 -28.45 20.12 -4.45
N ARG A 15 -29.25 19.39 -3.66
CA ARG A 15 -28.76 18.28 -2.82
C ARG A 15 -28.16 17.14 -3.65
N GLU A 16 -28.77 16.79 -4.77
CA GLU A 16 -28.23 15.77 -5.69
C GLU A 16 -26.92 16.24 -6.36
N LEU A 17 -26.84 17.52 -6.72
CA LEU A 17 -25.64 18.12 -7.30
C LEU A 17 -24.47 18.14 -6.29
N GLU A 18 -24.76 18.50 -5.04
CA GLU A 18 -23.81 18.45 -3.93
C GLU A 18 -23.30 17.02 -3.67
N ASN A 19 -24.19 16.03 -3.70
CA ASN A 19 -23.81 14.62 -3.58
C ASN A 19 -22.92 14.18 -4.74
N THR A 20 -23.28 14.54 -5.97
CA THR A 20 -22.48 14.23 -7.16
C THR A 20 -21.05 14.79 -7.06
N SER A 21 -20.90 16.00 -6.52
CA SER A 21 -19.58 16.62 -6.32
C SER A 21 -18.64 15.84 -5.36
N LYS A 22 -19.20 15.02 -4.47
CA LYS A 22 -18.44 14.21 -3.50
C LYS A 22 -17.99 12.87 -4.07
N ILE A 23 -18.60 12.40 -5.17
CA ILE A 23 -18.31 11.10 -5.78
C ILE A 23 -16.81 10.95 -6.09
N PRO A 24 -16.13 11.88 -6.79
CA PRO A 24 -14.71 11.68 -7.13
C PRO A 24 -13.83 11.52 -5.90
N GLN A 25 -14.08 12.32 -4.85
CA GLN A 25 -13.33 12.21 -3.60
C GLN A 25 -13.60 10.88 -2.89
N GLN A 26 -14.84 10.38 -2.93
CA GLN A 26 -15.18 9.10 -2.31
C GLN A 26 -14.55 7.92 -3.05
N VAL A 27 -14.54 7.96 -4.39
CA VAL A 27 -13.87 6.96 -5.23
C VAL A 27 -12.37 6.91 -4.91
N VAL A 28 -11.69 8.07 -4.85
CA VAL A 28 -10.26 8.14 -4.51
C VAL A 28 -9.99 7.59 -3.11
N ARG A 29 -10.83 7.89 -2.12
CA ARG A 29 -10.70 7.35 -0.76
C ARG A 29 -10.86 5.83 -0.72
N ASP A 30 -11.89 5.31 -1.38
CA ASP A 30 -12.17 3.87 -1.40
C ASP A 30 -11.05 3.10 -2.15
N LEU A 31 -10.53 3.64 -3.24
CA LEU A 31 -9.35 3.10 -3.94
C LEU A 31 -8.10 3.11 -3.05
N ALA A 32 -7.80 4.22 -2.39
CA ALA A 32 -6.66 4.29 -1.48
C ALA A 32 -6.78 3.30 -0.31
N GLN A 33 -8.00 3.12 0.22
CA GLN A 33 -8.26 2.15 1.28
C GLN A 33 -8.09 0.71 0.78
N PHE A 34 -8.52 0.43 -0.45
CA PHE A 34 -8.33 -0.87 -1.09
C PHE A 34 -6.83 -1.18 -1.27
N VAL A 35 -6.08 -0.26 -1.88
CA VAL A 35 -4.63 -0.39 -2.07
C VAL A 35 -3.94 -0.59 -0.73
N PHE A 36 -4.29 0.18 0.30
CA PHE A 36 -3.74 0.03 1.65
C PHE A 36 -4.00 -1.36 2.24
N ASN A 37 -5.25 -1.84 2.21
CA ASN A 37 -5.59 -3.14 2.76
C ASN A 37 -4.80 -4.25 2.06
N ARG A 38 -4.72 -4.17 0.72
CA ARG A 38 -4.03 -5.19 -0.07
C ARG A 38 -2.52 -5.14 0.08
N ALA A 39 -1.95 -3.94 0.16
CA ALA A 39 -0.53 -3.72 0.42
C ALA A 39 -0.16 -4.20 1.83
N ARG A 40 -0.98 -3.87 2.84
CA ARG A 40 -0.81 -4.34 4.22
C ARG A 40 -0.84 -5.87 4.31
N ALA A 41 -1.81 -6.52 3.66
CA ALA A 41 -1.87 -7.98 3.62
C ALA A 41 -0.62 -8.59 2.94
N GLY A 42 -0.11 -7.96 1.88
CA GLY A 42 1.12 -8.37 1.22
C GLY A 42 2.35 -8.23 2.12
N ALA A 43 2.50 -7.10 2.79
CA ALA A 43 3.51 -6.85 3.81
C ALA A 43 3.43 -7.86 4.97
N GLY A 44 2.20 -8.23 5.38
CA GLY A 44 1.91 -9.23 6.41
C GLY A 44 2.30 -10.67 6.05
N ARG A 45 2.75 -10.96 4.82
CA ARG A 45 3.37 -12.27 4.53
C ARG A 45 4.82 -12.36 4.99
N HIS A 46 5.47 -11.23 5.25
CA HIS A 46 6.89 -11.13 5.57
C HIS A 46 7.10 -10.84 7.05
N ILE A 47 6.59 -11.72 7.92
CA ILE A 47 6.57 -11.51 9.37
C ILE A 47 7.77 -12.17 10.02
N LYS A 48 8.69 -11.32 10.50
CA LYS A 48 9.63 -11.67 11.59
C LYS A 48 9.22 -11.01 12.90
N THR A 49 8.85 -9.73 12.84
CA THR A 49 8.44 -8.91 13.99
C THR A 49 7.13 -8.15 13.77
N GLY A 50 6.56 -8.19 12.56
CA GLY A 50 5.40 -7.36 12.16
C GLY A 50 5.73 -5.89 11.84
N ALA A 51 7.01 -5.51 11.85
CA ALA A 51 7.43 -4.13 11.57
C ALA A 51 7.02 -3.64 10.17
N LEU A 52 7.16 -4.49 9.13
CA LEU A 52 6.78 -4.14 7.77
C LEU A 52 5.28 -3.88 7.64
N GLU A 53 4.45 -4.82 8.06
CA GLU A 53 3.00 -4.67 8.03
C GLU A 53 2.54 -3.41 8.79
N SER A 54 3.04 -3.21 10.01
CA SER A 54 2.69 -2.05 10.84
C SER A 54 3.25 -0.73 10.35
N SER A 55 4.19 -0.73 9.40
CA SER A 55 4.73 0.50 8.79
C SER A 55 3.87 1.04 7.66
N THR A 56 2.88 0.27 7.19
CA THR A 56 1.98 0.70 6.10
C THR A 56 1.08 1.86 6.53
N TYR A 57 0.80 2.79 5.62
CA TYR A 57 -0.05 3.95 5.89
C TYR A 57 -0.84 4.42 4.67
N ILE A 58 -1.88 5.23 4.94
CA ILE A 58 -2.48 6.19 4.01
C ILE A 58 -2.20 7.59 4.55
N ARG A 59 -1.69 8.50 3.72
CA ARG A 59 -1.52 9.91 4.09
C ARG A 59 -2.08 10.83 3.03
N LYS A 60 -2.64 11.97 3.46
CA LYS A 60 -3.05 13.03 2.55
C LYS A 60 -1.82 13.77 2.02
N ILE A 61 -1.82 14.01 0.72
CA ILE A 61 -0.84 14.87 0.01
C ILE A 61 -1.61 16.00 -0.69
N THR A 62 -0.89 16.96 -1.27
CA THR A 62 -1.50 18.15 -1.92
C THR A 62 -2.60 17.77 -2.91
N ASP A 63 -2.34 16.80 -3.79
CA ASP A 63 -3.24 16.44 -4.89
C ASP A 63 -3.83 15.03 -4.75
N GLY A 64 -3.95 14.50 -3.52
CA GLY A 64 -4.58 13.19 -3.32
C GLY A 64 -4.19 12.45 -2.05
N LEU A 65 -4.15 11.13 -2.17
CA LEU A 65 -3.78 10.21 -1.10
C LEU A 65 -2.57 9.39 -1.54
N GLN A 66 -1.62 9.23 -0.63
CA GLN A 66 -0.48 8.34 -0.81
C GLN A 66 -0.64 7.12 0.08
N VAL A 67 -0.52 5.94 -0.51
CA VAL A 67 -0.34 4.67 0.19
C VAL A 67 1.13 4.29 0.15
N GLY A 68 1.71 3.89 1.28
CA GLY A 68 3.13 3.55 1.36
C GLY A 68 3.50 2.85 2.65
N HIS A 69 4.81 2.84 2.95
CA HIS A 69 5.33 2.40 4.23
C HIS A 69 6.31 3.42 4.82
N ASP A 70 6.47 3.39 6.15
CA ASP A 70 7.48 4.13 6.87
C ASP A 70 8.83 3.40 6.83
N ALA A 71 9.79 3.97 6.08
CA ALA A 71 11.14 3.42 5.95
C ALA A 71 11.96 3.47 7.24
N ASN A 72 11.64 4.36 8.20
CA ASN A 72 12.30 4.35 9.51
C ASN A 72 11.87 3.15 10.34
N ARG A 73 10.60 2.77 10.22
CA ARG A 73 10.03 1.60 10.91
C ARG A 73 10.40 0.28 10.23
N ALA A 74 10.43 0.26 8.90
CA ALA A 74 10.74 -0.93 8.11
C ALA A 74 11.77 -0.64 7.01
N PRO A 75 13.04 -0.35 7.35
CA PRO A 75 14.07 -0.04 6.35
C PRO A 75 14.37 -1.21 5.41
N HIS A 76 14.04 -2.44 5.83
CA HIS A 76 14.20 -3.65 5.03
C HIS A 76 13.13 -3.83 3.96
N ALA A 77 12.07 -3.01 3.95
CA ALA A 77 10.95 -3.10 3.03
C ALA A 77 11.37 -3.07 1.56
N LEU A 78 12.40 -2.28 1.22
CA LEU A 78 12.92 -2.17 -0.14
C LEU A 78 13.48 -3.51 -0.65
N PHE A 79 14.21 -4.24 0.20
CA PHE A 79 14.76 -5.55 -0.15
C PHE A 79 13.67 -6.62 -0.24
N VAL A 80 12.61 -6.48 0.56
CA VAL A 80 11.43 -7.34 0.42
C VAL A 80 10.72 -7.06 -0.89
N HIS A 81 10.53 -5.79 -1.24
CA HIS A 81 9.76 -5.39 -2.42
C HIS A 81 10.49 -5.67 -3.74
N PHE A 82 11.76 -5.29 -3.85
CA PHE A 82 12.53 -5.38 -5.09
C PHE A 82 13.51 -6.55 -5.13
N GLY A 83 13.67 -7.28 -4.02
CA GLY A 83 14.65 -8.35 -3.94
C GLY A 83 16.09 -7.85 -3.75
N THR A 84 17.02 -8.78 -3.91
CA THR A 84 18.47 -8.54 -3.90
C THR A 84 19.15 -9.37 -4.98
N LYS A 85 20.16 -8.81 -5.66
CA LYS A 85 20.96 -9.54 -6.65
C LYS A 85 21.82 -10.63 -5.97
N PRO A 86 22.30 -11.64 -6.73
CA PRO A 86 23.32 -12.56 -6.23
C PRO A 86 24.51 -11.80 -5.64
N HIS A 87 24.95 -12.20 -4.44
CA HIS A 87 26.03 -11.51 -3.74
C HIS A 87 26.76 -12.43 -2.75
N ALA A 88 28.02 -12.09 -2.47
CA ALA A 88 28.78 -12.77 -1.44
C ALA A 88 28.45 -12.19 -0.06
N ILE A 89 28.18 -13.06 0.90
CA ILE A 89 28.06 -12.72 2.32
C ILE A 89 29.36 -13.16 3.01
N SER A 90 30.02 -12.22 3.68
CA SER A 90 31.26 -12.45 4.41
C SER A 90 31.19 -11.87 5.82
N PRO A 91 31.91 -12.46 6.80
CA PRO A 91 31.91 -11.95 8.16
C PRO A 91 32.68 -10.62 8.22
N LYS A 92 32.09 -9.61 8.89
CA LYS A 92 32.72 -8.27 9.00
C LYS A 92 33.81 -8.20 10.07
N ASN A 93 33.50 -8.72 11.28
CA ASN A 93 34.37 -8.59 12.46
C ASN A 93 34.84 -9.96 13.01
N LYS A 94 34.50 -11.06 12.33
CA LYS A 94 34.75 -12.44 12.80
C LYS A 94 35.49 -13.22 11.71
N LYS A 95 36.09 -14.35 12.09
CA LYS A 95 36.88 -15.20 11.18
C LYS A 95 36.03 -16.05 10.22
N ILE A 96 34.83 -16.45 10.65
CA ILE A 96 33.92 -17.33 9.92
C ILE A 96 32.45 -16.98 10.22
N LEU A 97 31.56 -17.29 9.28
CA LEU A 97 30.10 -17.30 9.46
C LEU A 97 29.68 -18.60 10.18
N ARG A 98 28.57 -18.53 10.92
CA ARG A 98 27.91 -19.69 11.53
C ARG A 98 26.39 -19.55 11.45
N TRP A 99 25.68 -20.59 11.02
CA TRP A 99 24.21 -20.67 11.11
C TRP A 99 23.75 -22.10 11.38
N ALA A 100 22.53 -22.25 11.89
CA ALA A 100 21.90 -23.56 12.10
C ALA A 100 21.16 -24.00 10.84
N SER A 101 21.32 -25.26 10.45
CA SER A 101 20.60 -25.88 9.33
C SER A 101 20.58 -27.40 9.53
N ASN A 102 19.41 -28.01 9.33
CA ASN A 102 19.21 -29.47 9.47
C ASN A 102 19.75 -30.04 10.79
N GLY A 103 19.46 -29.38 11.92
CA GLY A 103 19.86 -29.83 13.26
C GLY A 103 21.35 -29.69 13.59
N ARG A 104 22.17 -29.08 12.71
CA ARG A 104 23.61 -28.88 12.92
C ARG A 104 24.04 -27.46 12.63
N PHE A 105 25.22 -27.08 13.13
CA PHE A 105 25.84 -25.81 12.79
C PHE A 105 26.69 -25.96 11.52
N ILE A 106 26.46 -25.06 10.56
CA ILE A 106 27.27 -24.91 9.36
C ILE A 106 28.21 -23.72 9.56
N PHE A 107 29.45 -23.87 9.08
CA PHE A 107 30.49 -22.85 9.15
C PHE A 107 31.06 -22.58 7.75
N ALA A 108 31.27 -21.31 7.41
CA ALA A 108 31.85 -20.93 6.13
C ALA A 108 32.66 -19.62 6.22
N ARG A 109 33.69 -19.47 5.40
CA ARG A 109 34.40 -18.17 5.25
C ARG A 109 33.58 -17.15 4.48
N LYS A 110 32.79 -17.62 3.50
CA LYS A 110 31.86 -16.83 2.69
C LYS A 110 30.69 -17.70 2.22
N VAL A 111 29.57 -17.07 1.91
CA VAL A 111 28.42 -17.69 1.23
C VAL A 111 28.15 -16.92 -0.05
N ASN A 112 28.03 -17.61 -1.19
CA ASN A 112 27.55 -17.00 -2.42
C ASN A 112 26.02 -17.10 -2.42
N HIS A 113 25.34 -16.05 -1.95
CA HIS A 113 23.89 -16.02 -1.89
C HIS A 113 23.33 -15.80 -3.31
N PRO A 114 22.34 -16.59 -3.78
CA PRO A 114 21.75 -16.42 -5.11
C PRO A 114 20.98 -15.11 -5.27
N GLY A 115 20.72 -14.41 -4.16
CA GLY A 115 19.85 -13.24 -4.12
C GLY A 115 18.47 -13.61 -3.58
N TYR A 116 17.60 -12.62 -3.55
CA TYR A 116 16.19 -12.78 -3.23
C TYR A 116 15.39 -12.16 -4.38
N GLU A 117 14.37 -12.85 -4.87
CA GLU A 117 13.59 -12.38 -6.03
C GLU A 117 12.79 -11.11 -5.70
N GLY A 118 12.35 -10.98 -4.44
CA GLY A 118 11.42 -9.94 -4.03
C GLY A 118 9.97 -10.41 -4.06
N ASP A 119 9.10 -9.66 -3.39
CA ASP A 119 7.64 -9.74 -3.46
C ASP A 119 7.14 -8.31 -3.60
N PRO A 120 6.75 -7.85 -4.81
CA PRO A 120 6.42 -6.45 -5.08
C PRO A 120 5.03 -6.07 -4.55
N TRP A 121 4.84 -6.19 -3.24
CA TRP A 121 3.55 -6.09 -2.55
C TRP A 121 2.79 -4.76 -2.74
N LEU A 122 3.49 -3.62 -2.91
CA LEU A 122 2.87 -2.34 -3.25
C LEU A 122 2.36 -2.30 -4.70
N PHE A 123 3.13 -2.81 -5.66
CA PHE A 123 2.76 -2.82 -7.07
C PHE A 123 1.59 -3.75 -7.29
N ASN A 124 1.66 -4.96 -6.73
CA ASN A 124 0.56 -5.93 -6.75
C ASN A 124 -0.75 -5.33 -6.18
N ALA A 125 -0.66 -4.47 -5.16
CA ALA A 125 -1.85 -3.82 -4.60
C ALA A 125 -2.44 -2.74 -5.53
N VAL A 126 -1.59 -1.99 -6.24
CA VAL A 126 -2.01 -1.00 -7.24
C VAL A 126 -2.59 -1.69 -8.47
N ASP A 127 -1.93 -2.74 -8.97
CA ASP A 127 -2.39 -3.50 -10.13
C ASP A 127 -3.77 -4.12 -9.88
N GLU A 128 -3.98 -4.68 -8.68
CA GLU A 128 -5.29 -5.22 -8.30
C GLU A 128 -6.35 -4.11 -8.16
N ALA A 129 -5.98 -2.93 -7.65
CA ALA A 129 -6.89 -1.80 -7.58
C ALA A 129 -7.30 -1.29 -8.97
N ASN A 130 -6.36 -1.25 -9.91
CA ASN A 130 -6.62 -0.87 -11.31
C ASN A 130 -7.54 -1.89 -11.98
N ALA A 131 -7.28 -3.19 -11.79
CA ALA A 131 -8.13 -4.26 -12.33
C ALA A 131 -9.57 -4.23 -11.79
N ARG A 132 -9.77 -3.65 -10.60
CA ARG A 132 -11.07 -3.57 -9.91
C ARG A 132 -11.64 -2.15 -9.85
N PHE A 133 -11.08 -1.23 -10.63
CA PHE A 133 -11.45 0.19 -10.56
C PHE A 133 -12.96 0.40 -10.74
N ASP A 134 -13.57 -0.22 -11.77
CA ASP A 134 -14.99 -0.07 -12.07
C ASP A 134 -15.89 -0.58 -10.94
N GLU A 135 -15.52 -1.70 -10.32
CA GLU A 135 -16.23 -2.27 -9.17
C GLU A 135 -16.20 -1.30 -7.98
N ILE A 136 -15.01 -0.79 -7.66
CA ILE A 136 -14.78 0.12 -6.54
C ILE A 136 -15.51 1.44 -6.80
N ALA A 137 -15.37 2.02 -7.99
CA ALA A 137 -16.02 3.27 -8.36
C ALA A 137 -17.55 3.16 -8.31
N THR A 138 -18.11 2.08 -8.87
CA THR A 138 -19.56 1.82 -8.82
C THR A 138 -20.06 1.67 -7.38
N ALA A 139 -19.30 0.98 -6.53
CA ALA A 139 -19.63 0.85 -5.11
C ALA A 139 -19.59 2.21 -4.40
N SER A 140 -18.61 3.07 -4.70
CA SER A 140 -18.51 4.42 -4.13
C SER A 140 -19.67 5.31 -4.55
N ILE A 141 -20.08 5.28 -5.83
CA ILE A 141 -21.25 6.04 -6.32
C ILE A 141 -22.51 5.64 -5.54
N LYS A 142 -22.74 4.34 -5.38
CA LYS A 142 -23.88 3.81 -4.60
C LYS A 142 -23.86 4.22 -3.12
N LYS A 143 -22.69 4.47 -2.54
CA LYS A 143 -22.57 4.96 -1.14
C LYS A 143 -22.96 6.43 -1.02
N VAL A 144 -22.69 7.25 -2.03
CA VAL A 144 -22.95 8.70 -2.00
C VAL A 144 -24.39 9.04 -2.38
N GLY A 145 -25.02 8.24 -3.24
CA GLY A 145 -26.42 8.40 -3.64
C GLY A 145 -27.46 7.82 -2.65
N LYS A 146 -27.03 7.27 -1.51
CA LYS A 146 -27.91 6.91 -0.39
C LYS A 146 -27.92 8.02 0.65
#